data_AF-A0A952IBV9-F1
#
_entry.id   AF-A0A952IBV9-F1
#
_cell.length_a   1.000
_cell.length_b   1.000
_cell.length_c   1.000
_cell.angle_alpha   90.00
_cell.angle_beta   90.00
_cell.angle_gamma   90.00
#
_symmetry.space_group_name_H-M   'P 1'
#
loop_
_entity.id
_entity.type
_entity.pdbx_description
1 polymer ?
#
loop_
_entity_poly.entity_id
_entity_poly.type
_entity_poly.pdbx_seq_one_letter_code
_entity_poly.pdbx_strand_id
1 'polypeptide(L)'
;MYTERLQTFTLWIEKGLNKVFSQKYNPFYYHGALPNFFIWTLFISGLLLFAYYVPTMTKAYPSVKYITEQIPFGNAFRSIHRYAADGMMIFVLLHMLRVWFTDRYREYRIIPWLTGVILLTITFLVGLTGYLLIWDQEAVNLTSMTVNLLGALPLVGAGLAEFFMPGGKMVDFTLTRLLFLHLAIPGLLMFFLWMHYLRITRPVTDAPAPLYLLLLGGLFMICGFFPVELGADPNRAAFSQSISFDLLYMWPQWLAVKGWDAGWVWALTLGVIVALLWLPYLHKKTLRGQFAHVKFENCTGCSLCYHDCPYEAIEMVDRDDDTRFKRLAVVDAGRCSNCGLCVGACAFKAIEIPRRESADVLEEIKVALATTSS
;
A
#
# COMPACT_ATOMS: atom_id res chain seq x y z
N MET A 1 3.51 -24.98 6.72
CA MET A 1 4.82 -25.17 6.06
C MET A 1 5.26 -23.99 5.19
N TYR A 2 4.51 -23.50 4.19
CA TYR A 2 4.98 -22.39 3.34
C TYR A 2 5.12 -21.03 4.07
N THR A 3 4.25 -20.75 5.04
CA THR A 3 4.28 -19.51 5.84
C THR A 3 5.51 -19.39 6.73
N GLU A 4 6.07 -20.51 7.19
CA GLU A 4 7.15 -20.53 8.17
C GLU A 4 8.48 -20.02 7.59
N ARG A 5 8.82 -20.45 6.35
CA ARG A 5 10.03 -19.97 5.64
C ARG A 5 9.95 -18.48 5.30
N LEU A 6 8.81 -18.02 4.80
CA LEU A 6 8.59 -16.60 4.49
C LEU A 6 8.63 -15.72 5.74
N GLN A 7 7.99 -16.18 6.82
CA GLN A 7 8.04 -15.49 8.10
C GLN A 7 9.48 -15.42 8.64
N THR A 8 10.23 -16.52 8.56
CA THR A 8 11.64 -16.56 8.98
C THR A 8 12.51 -15.60 8.16
N PHE A 9 12.27 -15.52 6.85
CA PHE A 9 12.93 -14.57 5.96
C PHE A 9 12.62 -13.10 6.34
N THR A 10 11.36 -12.77 6.61
CA THR A 10 10.99 -11.41 7.06
C THR A 10 11.65 -11.04 8.39
N LEU A 11 11.73 -11.98 9.34
CA LEU A 11 12.42 -11.78 10.61
C LEU A 11 13.93 -11.60 10.45
N TRP A 12 14.54 -12.29 9.47
CA TRP A 12 15.95 -12.10 9.14
C TRP A 12 16.23 -10.69 8.61
N ILE A 13 15.39 -10.19 7.70
CA ILE A 13 15.46 -8.79 7.20
C ILE A 13 15.29 -7.81 8.36
N GLU A 14 14.26 -8.01 9.20
CA GLU A 14 13.99 -7.15 10.35
C GLU A 14 15.19 -7.08 11.30
N LYS A 15 15.82 -8.22 11.62
CA LYS A 15 17.04 -8.27 12.43
C LYS A 15 18.20 -7.52 11.78
N GLY A 16 18.37 -7.63 10.45
CA GLY A 16 19.38 -6.89 9.72
C GLY A 16 19.17 -5.38 9.80
N LEU A 17 17.96 -4.90 9.50
CA LEU A 17 17.63 -3.48 9.54
C LEU A 17 17.66 -2.89 10.94
N ASN A 18 17.30 -3.66 11.98
CA ASN A 18 17.41 -3.23 13.37
C ASN A 18 18.86 -2.92 13.77
N LYS A 19 19.86 -3.58 13.18
CA LYS A 19 21.27 -3.26 13.42
C LYS A 19 21.68 -1.90 12.85
N VAL A 20 21.07 -1.50 11.74
CA VAL A 20 21.41 -0.25 11.03
C VAL A 20 20.61 0.95 11.58
N PHE A 21 19.29 0.80 11.73
CA PHE A 21 18.39 1.90 12.04
C PHE A 21 17.98 1.96 13.52
N SER A 22 18.39 1.01 14.36
CA SER A 22 17.79 0.71 15.67
C SER A 22 16.31 0.31 15.57
N GLN A 23 15.76 -0.32 16.61
CA GLN A 23 14.36 -0.77 16.59
C GLN A 23 13.35 0.37 16.40
N LYS A 24 13.64 1.56 16.94
CA LYS A 24 12.70 2.70 16.90
C LYS A 24 12.55 3.27 15.49
N TYR A 25 13.62 3.31 14.70
CA TYR A 25 13.63 3.96 13.37
C TYR A 25 13.69 2.96 12.21
N ASN A 26 13.51 1.66 12.47
CA ASN A 26 13.48 0.67 11.42
C ASN A 26 12.30 0.93 10.46
N PRO A 27 12.55 1.29 9.19
CA PRO A 27 11.50 1.58 8.21
C PRO A 27 10.57 0.40 7.98
N PHE A 28 11.07 -0.82 8.21
CA PHE A 28 10.31 -2.05 8.05
C PHE A 28 9.11 -2.12 8.99
N TYR A 29 9.11 -1.38 10.10
CA TYR A 29 7.96 -1.32 11.00
C TYR A 29 6.86 -0.38 10.53
N TYR A 30 7.19 0.58 9.66
CA TYR A 30 6.31 1.69 9.27
C TYR A 30 5.75 1.58 7.85
N HIS A 31 5.81 0.42 7.18
CA HIS A 31 5.30 0.28 5.80
C HIS A 31 3.87 0.75 5.56
N GLY A 32 2.99 0.74 6.57
CA GLY A 32 1.64 1.31 6.45
C GLY A 32 1.59 2.84 6.58
N ALA A 33 2.56 3.43 7.28
CA ALA A 33 2.68 4.87 7.51
C ALA A 33 3.50 5.57 6.41
N LEU A 34 4.52 4.91 5.85
CA LEU A 34 5.41 5.51 4.83
C LEU A 34 4.67 5.95 3.55
N PRO A 35 3.64 5.25 3.05
CA PRO A 35 2.79 5.76 1.97
C PRO A 35 2.16 7.12 2.26
N ASN A 36 1.81 7.43 3.52
CA ASN A 36 1.22 8.74 3.85
C ASN A 36 2.16 9.91 3.57
N PHE A 37 3.47 9.72 3.80
CA PHE A 37 4.47 10.72 3.43
C PHE A 37 4.39 11.05 1.92
N PHE A 38 4.28 10.02 1.07
CA PHE A 38 4.19 10.21 -0.37
C PHE A 38 2.84 10.80 -0.81
N ILE A 39 1.73 10.41 -0.18
CA ILE A 39 0.41 11.02 -0.44
C ILE A 39 0.47 12.54 -0.23
N TRP A 40 1.00 13.00 0.90
CA TRP A 40 1.11 14.43 1.17
C TRP A 40 2.10 15.14 0.23
N THR A 41 3.23 14.49 -0.07
CA THR A 41 4.21 15.01 -1.03
C THR A 41 3.58 15.18 -2.42
N LEU A 42 2.82 14.19 -2.89
CA LEU A 42 2.09 14.20 -4.15
C LEU A 42 1.01 15.28 -4.17
N PHE A 43 0.24 15.42 -3.09
CA PHE A 43 -0.80 16.45 -2.98
C PHE A 43 -0.21 17.86 -3.10
N ILE A 44 0.84 18.17 -2.33
CA ILE A 44 1.47 19.49 -2.32
C ILE A 44 2.13 19.78 -3.67
N SER A 45 2.97 18.87 -4.16
CA SER A 45 3.64 19.05 -5.46
C SER A 45 2.64 19.11 -6.62
N GLY A 46 1.59 18.29 -6.59
CA GLY A 46 0.54 18.28 -7.61
C GLY A 46 -0.26 19.59 -7.64
N LEU A 47 -0.59 20.16 -6.48
CA LEU A 47 -1.26 21.46 -6.39
C LEU A 47 -0.41 22.57 -7.02
N LEU A 48 0.90 22.57 -6.78
CA LEU A 48 1.83 23.53 -7.38
C LEU A 48 1.92 23.36 -8.90
N LEU A 49 2.01 22.12 -9.40
CA LEU A 49 2.04 21.84 -10.83
C LEU A 49 0.71 22.23 -11.52
N PHE A 50 -0.41 21.95 -10.87
CA PHE A 50 -1.74 22.27 -11.37
C PHE A 50 -1.94 23.78 -11.61
N ALA A 51 -1.33 24.63 -10.80
CA ALA A 51 -1.42 26.08 -10.94
C ALA A 51 -0.89 26.62 -12.29
N TYR A 52 -0.04 25.85 -12.98
CA TYR A 52 0.57 26.24 -14.26
C TYR A 52 0.13 25.37 -15.45
N TYR A 53 -0.59 24.28 -15.21
CA TYR A 53 -0.94 23.30 -16.23
C TYR A 53 -2.15 23.74 -17.07
N VAL A 54 -2.07 23.54 -18.40
CA VAL A 54 -3.16 23.89 -19.33
C VAL A 54 -3.65 22.63 -20.07
N PRO A 55 -4.85 22.09 -19.77
CA PRO A 55 -5.32 20.79 -20.28
C PRO A 55 -5.94 20.88 -21.69
N THR A 56 -5.24 21.48 -22.65
CA THR A 56 -5.63 21.44 -24.08
C THR A 56 -4.57 20.73 -24.90
N MET A 57 -4.97 20.06 -25.97
CA MET A 57 -4.07 19.25 -26.83
C MET A 57 -2.88 20.06 -27.33
N THR A 58 -3.09 21.34 -27.59
CA THR A 58 -2.09 22.28 -28.12
C THR A 58 -1.20 22.92 -27.04
N LYS A 59 -1.66 23.01 -25.79
CA LYS A 59 -0.96 23.76 -24.72
C LYS A 59 -0.47 22.89 -23.56
N ALA A 60 -0.90 21.64 -23.46
CA ALA A 60 -0.48 20.73 -22.40
C ALA A 60 1.04 20.53 -22.36
N TYR A 61 1.61 20.03 -23.45
CA TYR A 61 3.06 19.86 -23.56
C TYR A 61 3.83 21.18 -23.37
N PRO A 62 3.47 22.30 -24.04
CA PRO A 62 4.08 23.59 -23.77
C PRO A 62 4.00 24.05 -22.30
N SER A 63 2.89 23.78 -21.60
CA SER A 63 2.73 24.16 -20.19
C SER A 63 3.64 23.33 -19.27
N VAL A 64 3.78 22.03 -19.52
CA VAL A 64 4.73 21.18 -18.79
C VAL A 64 6.18 21.58 -19.08
N LYS A 65 6.48 21.93 -20.34
CA LYS A 65 7.78 22.49 -20.74
C LYS A 65 8.06 23.80 -20.00
N TYR A 66 7.09 24.71 -19.94
CA TYR A 66 7.19 25.97 -19.20
C TYR A 66 7.49 25.71 -17.71
N ILE A 67 6.76 24.80 -17.07
CA ILE A 67 7.02 24.39 -15.68
C ILE A 67 8.45 23.90 -15.52
N THR A 68 8.92 23.08 -16.46
CA THR A 68 10.23 22.42 -16.35
C THR A 68 11.39 23.39 -16.57
N GLU A 69 11.29 24.26 -17.56
CA GLU A 69 12.42 25.05 -18.05
C GLU A 69 12.41 26.51 -17.56
N GLN A 70 11.25 27.08 -17.26
CA GLN A 70 11.13 28.53 -17.02
C GLN A 70 10.77 28.90 -15.57
N ILE A 71 10.10 28.01 -14.84
CA ILE A 71 9.75 28.26 -13.43
C ILE A 71 10.97 27.97 -12.55
N PRO A 72 11.38 28.88 -11.65
CA PRO A 72 12.42 28.61 -10.67
C PRO A 72 12.07 27.35 -9.84
N PHE A 73 12.99 26.38 -9.82
CA PHE A 73 12.78 25.06 -9.19
C PHE A 73 11.62 24.23 -9.77
N GLY A 74 11.03 24.61 -10.89
CA GLY A 74 9.88 23.91 -11.47
C GLY A 74 10.18 22.47 -11.89
N ASN A 75 11.36 22.20 -12.46
CA ASN A 75 11.83 20.83 -12.70
C ASN A 75 11.97 20.04 -11.39
N ALA A 76 12.43 20.66 -10.30
CA ALA A 76 12.53 19.97 -9.01
C ALA A 76 11.13 19.56 -8.50
N PHE A 77 10.13 20.43 -8.56
CA PHE A 77 8.76 20.07 -8.18
C PHE A 77 8.17 18.96 -9.06
N ARG A 78 8.40 19.03 -10.37
CA ARG A 78 7.98 17.98 -11.32
C ARG A 78 8.66 16.64 -11.02
N SER A 79 9.96 16.66 -10.76
CA SER A 79 10.75 15.47 -10.39
C SER A 79 10.28 14.89 -9.06
N ILE A 80 10.06 15.73 -8.04
CA ILE A 80 9.51 15.33 -6.74
C ILE A 80 8.16 14.64 -6.93
N HIS A 81 7.25 15.21 -7.73
CA HIS A 81 5.94 14.61 -7.97
C HIS A 81 6.06 13.23 -8.65
N ARG A 82 6.91 13.12 -9.67
CA ARG A 82 7.14 11.87 -10.42
C ARG A 82 7.76 10.79 -9.53
N TYR A 83 8.83 11.09 -8.80
CA TYR A 83 9.51 10.10 -7.93
C TYR A 83 8.71 9.80 -6.66
N ALA A 84 7.92 10.75 -6.15
CA ALA A 84 7.00 10.48 -5.05
C ALA A 84 5.89 9.51 -5.47
N ALA A 85 5.46 9.53 -6.73
CA ALA A 85 4.51 8.54 -7.25
C ALA A 85 5.11 7.13 -7.26
N ASP A 86 6.37 6.97 -7.67
CA ASP A 86 7.05 5.67 -7.60
C ASP A 86 7.23 5.20 -6.15
N GLY A 87 7.68 6.11 -5.27
CA GLY A 87 7.80 5.84 -3.84
C GLY A 87 6.47 5.37 -3.25
N MET A 88 5.37 6.08 -3.54
CA MET A 88 4.02 5.71 -3.12
C MET A 88 3.68 4.27 -3.51
N MET A 89 3.82 3.92 -4.80
CA MET A 89 3.48 2.58 -5.28
C MET A 89 4.37 1.50 -4.67
N ILE A 90 5.69 1.73 -4.62
CA ILE A 90 6.65 0.79 -4.05
C ILE A 90 6.30 0.51 -2.57
N PHE A 91 6.06 1.55 -1.77
CA PHE A 91 5.76 1.36 -0.34
C PHE A 91 4.38 0.72 -0.10
N VAL A 92 3.37 1.01 -0.93
CA VAL A 92 2.08 0.31 -0.88
C VAL A 92 2.23 -1.17 -1.22
N LEU A 93 3.03 -1.51 -2.23
CA LEU A 93 3.32 -2.91 -2.57
C LEU A 93 4.08 -3.61 -1.44
N LEU A 94 5.11 -2.97 -0.88
CA LEU A 94 5.83 -3.50 0.28
C LEU A 94 4.91 -3.70 1.50
N HIS A 95 3.98 -2.78 1.74
CA HIS A 95 2.97 -2.89 2.78
C HIS A 95 2.08 -4.12 2.55
N MET A 96 1.53 -4.29 1.35
CA MET A 96 0.71 -5.45 0.98
C MET A 96 1.49 -6.76 1.14
N LEU A 97 2.72 -6.82 0.62
CA LEU A 97 3.58 -8.00 0.72
C LEU A 97 3.87 -8.37 2.18
N ARG A 98 4.14 -7.39 3.04
CA ARG A 98 4.34 -7.63 4.47
C ARG A 98 3.10 -8.20 5.13
N VAL A 99 1.92 -7.64 4.85
CA VAL A 99 0.65 -8.14 5.40
C VAL A 99 0.39 -9.57 4.90
N TRP A 100 0.71 -9.87 3.65
CA TRP A 100 0.58 -11.21 3.08
C TRP A 100 1.55 -12.21 3.73
N PHE A 101 2.85 -11.90 3.79
CA PHE A 101 3.88 -12.79 4.34
C PHE A 101 3.74 -13.04 5.85
N THR A 102 3.16 -12.07 6.58
CA THR A 102 2.88 -12.20 8.02
C THR A 102 1.50 -12.75 8.33
N ASP A 103 0.75 -13.17 7.31
CA ASP A 103 -0.58 -13.76 7.42
C ASP A 103 -1.66 -12.85 8.03
N ARG A 104 -1.41 -11.53 8.02
CA ARG A 104 -2.24 -10.50 8.65
C ARG A 104 -3.43 -10.05 7.79
N TYR A 105 -3.86 -10.85 6.82
CA TYR A 105 -4.98 -10.58 5.91
C TYR A 105 -6.19 -11.50 6.13
N ARG A 106 -6.10 -12.46 7.06
CA ARG A 106 -7.12 -13.48 7.30
C ARG A 106 -8.10 -13.10 8.42
N GLU A 107 -9.19 -13.85 8.51
CA GLU A 107 -10.20 -13.79 9.57
C GLU A 107 -10.73 -12.37 9.83
N TYR A 108 -10.52 -11.81 11.02
CA TYR A 108 -10.98 -10.48 11.41
C TYR A 108 -10.30 -9.34 10.64
N ARG A 109 -9.21 -9.63 9.90
CA ARG A 109 -8.48 -8.65 9.06
C ARG A 109 -8.84 -8.71 7.58
N ILE A 110 -9.89 -9.46 7.22
CA ILE A 110 -10.40 -9.50 5.84
C ILE A 110 -10.79 -8.09 5.37
N ILE A 111 -11.48 -7.30 6.20
CA ILE A 111 -11.94 -5.97 5.77
C ILE A 111 -10.78 -5.00 5.48
N PRO A 112 -9.76 -4.84 6.36
CA PRO A 112 -8.55 -4.09 6.02
C PRO A 112 -7.85 -4.58 4.75
N TRP A 113 -7.81 -5.89 4.52
CA TRP A 113 -7.23 -6.42 3.28
C TRP A 113 -8.02 -6.00 2.04
N LEU A 114 -9.34 -6.14 2.05
CA LEU A 114 -10.20 -5.75 0.92
C LEU A 114 -10.09 -4.25 0.62
N THR A 115 -10.13 -3.40 1.64
CA THR A 115 -9.93 -1.95 1.45
C THR A 115 -8.51 -1.63 0.98
N GLY A 116 -7.50 -2.37 1.42
CA GLY A 116 -6.12 -2.27 0.92
C GLY A 116 -5.96 -2.61 -0.55
N VAL A 117 -6.62 -3.66 -1.04
CA VAL A 117 -6.62 -4.02 -2.48
C VAL A 117 -7.32 -2.95 -3.33
N ILE A 118 -8.43 -2.37 -2.81
CA ILE A 118 -9.09 -1.23 -3.46
C ILE A 118 -8.14 -0.02 -3.51
N LEU A 119 -7.47 0.32 -2.41
CA LEU A 119 -6.50 1.42 -2.35
C LEU A 119 -5.31 1.23 -3.30
N LEU A 120 -4.79 0.01 -3.42
CA LEU A 120 -3.75 -0.34 -4.39
C LEU A 120 -4.22 -0.06 -5.82
N THR A 121 -5.44 -0.49 -6.15
CA THR A 121 -6.05 -0.28 -7.47
C THR A 121 -6.24 1.21 -7.77
N ILE A 122 -6.75 1.98 -6.81
CA ILE A 122 -6.94 3.43 -6.94
C ILE A 122 -5.58 4.13 -7.12
N THR A 123 -4.56 3.75 -6.34
CA THR A 123 -3.21 4.32 -6.44
C THR A 123 -2.59 4.08 -7.82
N PHE A 124 -2.78 2.87 -8.38
CA PHE A 124 -2.38 2.55 -9.75
C PHE A 124 -3.08 3.44 -10.78
N LEU A 125 -4.41 3.62 -10.65
CA LEU A 125 -5.18 4.47 -11.55
C LEU A 125 -4.74 5.94 -11.49
N VAL A 126 -4.48 6.49 -10.30
CA VAL A 126 -4.00 7.88 -10.15
C VAL A 126 -2.65 8.06 -10.84
N GLY A 127 -1.71 7.14 -10.63
CA GLY A 127 -0.40 7.24 -11.27
C GLY A 127 -0.47 7.08 -12.79
N LEU A 128 -1.31 6.16 -13.29
CA LEU A 128 -1.57 6.03 -14.73
C LEU A 128 -2.14 7.32 -15.31
N THR A 129 -3.20 7.90 -14.72
CA THR A 129 -3.78 9.13 -15.28
C THR A 129 -2.80 10.30 -15.21
N GLY A 130 -1.95 10.40 -14.18
CA GLY A 130 -0.91 11.42 -14.08
C GLY A 130 0.12 11.33 -15.20
N TYR A 131 0.52 10.11 -15.56
CA TYR A 131 1.40 9.85 -16.69
C TYR A 131 0.86 10.39 -18.02
N LEU A 132 -0.46 10.23 -18.23
CA LEU A 132 -1.13 10.71 -19.44
C LEU A 132 -1.14 12.25 -19.54
N LEU A 133 -1.02 12.98 -18.43
CA LEU A 133 -1.09 14.45 -18.42
C LEU A 133 0.19 15.14 -18.90
N ILE A 134 1.34 14.45 -18.93
CA ILE A 134 2.61 15.01 -19.40
C ILE A 134 2.49 15.48 -20.86
N TRP A 135 1.71 14.72 -21.64
CA TRP A 135 1.38 15.01 -23.03
C TRP A 135 2.59 15.11 -23.96
N ASP A 136 3.70 14.44 -23.65
CA ASP A 136 4.77 14.16 -24.61
C ASP A 136 4.34 13.06 -25.59
N GLN A 137 5.18 12.79 -26.60
CA GLN A 137 4.88 11.79 -27.62
C GLN A 137 4.54 10.42 -27.02
N GLU A 138 5.21 10.04 -25.93
CA GLU A 138 4.99 8.78 -25.25
C GLU A 138 3.62 8.75 -24.54
N ALA A 139 3.29 9.82 -23.81
CA ALA A 139 1.98 9.97 -23.16
C ALA A 139 0.82 9.97 -24.17
N VAL A 140 0.98 10.56 -25.36
CA VAL A 140 -0.03 10.54 -26.42
C VAL A 140 -0.27 9.11 -26.94
N ASN A 141 0.82 8.36 -27.15
CA ASN A 141 0.73 6.96 -27.58
C ASN A 141 0.08 6.11 -26.47
N LEU A 142 0.50 6.32 -25.22
CA LEU A 142 -0.05 5.64 -24.05
C LEU A 142 -1.55 5.94 -23.87
N THR A 143 -1.96 7.19 -24.11
CA THR A 143 -3.37 7.59 -24.07
C THR A 143 -4.19 6.81 -25.08
N SER A 144 -3.73 6.77 -26.33
CA SER A 144 -4.39 6.02 -27.41
C SER A 144 -4.52 4.53 -27.06
N MET A 145 -3.43 3.91 -26.59
CA MET A 145 -3.42 2.50 -26.19
C MET A 145 -4.34 2.24 -24.99
N THR A 146 -4.33 3.12 -23.99
CA THR A 146 -5.17 2.99 -22.78
C THR A 146 -6.65 3.08 -23.14
N VAL A 147 -7.04 4.02 -24.01
CA VAL A 147 -8.43 4.14 -24.45
C VAL A 147 -8.84 2.96 -25.33
N ASN A 148 -7.96 2.45 -26.18
CA ASN A 148 -8.22 1.23 -26.96
C ASN A 148 -8.40 -0.01 -26.06
N LEU A 149 -7.57 -0.15 -25.02
CA LEU A 149 -7.73 -1.20 -24.01
C LEU A 149 -9.07 -1.03 -23.29
N LEU A 150 -9.42 0.17 -22.83
CA LEU A 150 -10.73 0.44 -22.21
C LEU A 150 -11.88 0.07 -23.15
N GLY A 151 -11.75 0.37 -24.44
CA GLY A 151 -12.70 0.01 -25.50
C GLY A 151 -13.01 -1.48 -25.60
N ALA A 152 -12.05 -2.33 -25.24
CA ALA A 152 -12.19 -3.79 -25.28
C ALA A 152 -12.97 -4.38 -24.09
N LEU A 153 -13.30 -3.59 -23.05
CA LEU A 153 -14.10 -4.07 -21.93
C LEU A 153 -15.53 -4.42 -22.36
N PRO A 154 -16.07 -5.57 -21.95
CA PRO A 154 -17.46 -5.90 -22.23
C PRO A 154 -18.41 -4.91 -21.54
N LEU A 155 -19.57 -4.66 -22.16
CA LEU A 155 -20.67 -3.82 -21.69
C LEU A 155 -20.37 -2.31 -21.64
N VAL A 156 -19.26 -1.89 -21.04
CA VAL A 156 -18.93 -0.48 -20.80
C VAL A 156 -17.85 0.08 -21.72
N GLY A 157 -17.07 -0.78 -22.38
CA GLY A 157 -15.86 -0.38 -23.10
C GLY A 157 -16.10 0.60 -24.23
N ALA A 158 -17.08 0.33 -25.10
CA ALA A 158 -17.42 1.23 -26.21
C ALA A 158 -17.81 2.64 -25.74
N GLY A 159 -18.58 2.73 -24.63
CA GLY A 159 -18.94 4.01 -24.03
C GLY A 159 -17.75 4.75 -23.42
N LEU A 160 -16.83 4.02 -22.77
CA LEU A 160 -15.59 4.60 -22.24
C LEU A 160 -14.67 5.09 -23.37
N ALA A 161 -14.52 4.31 -24.43
CA ALA A 161 -13.72 4.70 -25.59
C ALA A 161 -14.27 5.96 -26.26
N GLU A 162 -15.58 6.02 -26.50
CA GLU A 162 -16.23 7.22 -27.04
C GLU A 162 -16.16 8.41 -26.07
N PHE A 163 -16.24 8.15 -24.75
CA PHE A 163 -16.08 9.19 -23.73
C PHE A 163 -14.67 9.80 -23.72
N PHE A 164 -13.61 9.04 -24.01
CA PHE A 164 -12.27 9.62 -24.07
C PHE A 164 -11.88 10.08 -25.48
N MET A 165 -12.27 9.37 -26.52
CA MET A 165 -11.95 9.67 -27.92
C MET A 165 -13.23 9.66 -28.79
N PRO A 166 -14.05 10.72 -28.73
CA PRO A 166 -15.26 10.80 -29.53
C PRO A 166 -14.96 10.67 -31.03
N GLY A 167 -15.67 9.77 -31.73
CA GLY A 167 -15.40 9.49 -33.14
C GLY A 167 -14.00 8.92 -33.43
N GLY A 168 -13.37 8.30 -32.42
CA GLY A 168 -12.05 7.67 -32.54
C GLY A 168 -10.86 8.65 -32.59
N LYS A 169 -11.07 9.92 -32.21
CA LYS A 169 -10.01 10.94 -32.20
C LYS A 169 -9.87 11.56 -30.82
N MET A 170 -8.62 11.83 -30.41
CA MET A 170 -8.35 12.64 -29.22
C MET A 170 -8.73 14.10 -29.48
N VAL A 171 -9.39 14.71 -28.51
CA VAL A 171 -9.89 16.10 -28.55
C VAL A 171 -9.48 16.82 -27.26
N ASP A 172 -9.61 18.14 -27.19
CA ASP A 172 -9.29 18.90 -25.96
C ASP A 172 -10.06 18.39 -24.73
N PHE A 173 -11.30 17.91 -24.92
CA PHE A 173 -12.06 17.29 -23.85
C PHE A 173 -11.45 15.98 -23.33
N THR A 174 -10.70 15.22 -24.15
CA THR A 174 -9.97 14.03 -23.69
C THR A 174 -9.06 14.39 -22.53
N LEU A 175 -8.25 15.43 -22.69
CA LEU A 175 -7.27 15.84 -21.71
C LEU A 175 -7.90 16.52 -20.49
N THR A 176 -8.93 17.33 -20.70
CA THR A 176 -9.71 17.90 -19.60
C THR A 176 -10.38 16.82 -18.74
N ARG A 177 -10.90 15.74 -19.35
CA ARG A 177 -11.46 14.58 -18.64
C ARG A 177 -10.40 13.81 -17.88
N LEU A 178 -9.22 13.59 -18.47
CA LEU A 178 -8.08 12.96 -17.78
C LEU A 178 -7.62 13.77 -16.57
N LEU A 179 -7.54 15.10 -16.70
CA LEU A 179 -7.18 15.97 -15.59
C LEU A 179 -8.23 15.91 -14.48
N PHE A 180 -9.52 15.97 -14.83
CA PHE A 180 -10.61 15.81 -13.86
C PHE A 180 -10.48 14.49 -13.08
N LEU A 181 -10.23 13.38 -13.78
CA LEU A 181 -10.07 12.07 -13.13
C LEU A 181 -8.83 12.02 -12.24
N HIS A 182 -7.70 12.55 -12.69
CA HIS A 182 -6.47 12.57 -11.90
C HIS A 182 -6.61 13.40 -10.62
N LEU A 183 -7.49 14.41 -10.59
CA LEU A 183 -7.79 15.19 -9.39
C LEU A 183 -8.91 14.57 -8.54
N ALA A 184 -9.92 13.94 -9.15
CA ALA A 184 -11.06 13.35 -8.45
C ALA A 184 -10.73 12.01 -7.78
N ILE A 185 -9.95 11.15 -8.45
CA ILE A 185 -9.59 9.81 -7.94
C ILE A 185 -8.79 9.87 -6.64
N PRO A 186 -7.84 10.81 -6.41
CA PRO A 186 -7.23 11.01 -5.10
C PRO A 186 -8.23 11.34 -3.99
N GLY A 187 -9.35 12.01 -4.29
CA GLY A 187 -10.44 12.20 -3.33
C GLY A 187 -11.07 10.88 -2.89
N LEU A 188 -11.28 9.95 -3.84
CA LEU A 188 -11.70 8.58 -3.53
C LEU A 188 -10.63 7.83 -2.75
N LEU A 189 -9.35 8.00 -3.08
CA LEU A 189 -8.23 7.43 -2.33
C LEU A 189 -8.30 7.84 -0.86
N MET A 190 -8.51 9.13 -0.56
CA MET A 190 -8.64 9.63 0.80
C MET A 190 -9.86 9.04 1.53
N PHE A 191 -11.00 8.91 0.85
CA PHE A 191 -12.20 8.28 1.42
C PHE A 191 -11.98 6.80 1.77
N PHE A 192 -11.41 6.02 0.86
CA PHE A 192 -11.09 4.62 1.12
C PHE A 192 -9.97 4.45 2.14
N LEU A 193 -9.02 5.40 2.23
CA LEU A 193 -7.95 5.40 3.23
C LEU A 193 -8.52 5.63 4.63
N TRP A 194 -9.46 6.57 4.77
CA TRP A 194 -10.21 6.75 6.01
C TRP A 194 -10.96 5.48 6.41
N MET A 195 -11.68 4.84 5.48
CA MET A 195 -12.33 3.54 5.75
C MET A 195 -11.33 2.45 6.13
N HIS A 196 -10.15 2.42 5.52
CA HIS A 196 -9.09 1.47 5.84
C HIS A 196 -8.60 1.66 7.28
N TYR A 197 -8.36 2.91 7.72
CA TYR A 197 -7.96 3.22 9.09
C TYR A 197 -9.02 2.90 10.12
N LEU A 198 -10.30 3.14 9.83
CA LEU A 198 -11.40 2.79 10.74
C LEU A 198 -11.48 1.29 11.05
N ARG A 199 -10.87 0.44 10.22
CA ARG A 199 -10.88 -1.01 10.38
C ARG A 199 -9.60 -1.56 10.99
N ILE A 200 -8.69 -0.68 11.39
CA ILE A 200 -7.44 -1.02 12.05
C ILE A 200 -7.48 -0.43 13.46
N THR A 201 -7.31 -1.29 14.46
CA THR A 201 -7.18 -0.85 15.85
C THR A 201 -5.83 -0.16 16.04
N ARG A 202 -5.85 1.10 16.46
CA ARG A 202 -4.65 1.94 16.71
C ARG A 202 -3.67 1.95 15.53
N PRO A 203 -4.09 2.48 14.37
CA PRO A 203 -3.22 2.54 13.20
C PRO A 203 -2.05 3.48 13.48
N VAL A 204 -0.83 3.00 13.20
CA VAL A 204 0.33 3.89 13.11
C VAL A 204 0.22 4.58 11.75
N THR A 205 -0.27 5.82 11.75
CA THR A 205 -0.42 6.64 10.53
C THR A 205 0.87 7.33 10.16
N ASP A 206 1.69 7.69 11.16
CA ASP A 206 2.87 8.50 10.94
C ASP A 206 4.14 7.81 11.40
N ALA A 207 5.15 7.84 10.55
CA ALA A 207 6.48 7.38 10.90
C ALA A 207 7.23 8.47 11.72
N PRO A 208 8.24 8.11 12.51
CA PRO A 208 9.04 9.07 13.26
C PRO A 208 9.65 10.13 12.34
N ALA A 209 9.66 11.40 12.77
CA ALA A 209 10.16 12.52 11.98
C ALA A 209 11.55 12.30 11.33
N PRO A 210 12.55 11.66 11.98
CA PRO A 210 13.82 11.36 11.34
C PRO A 210 13.69 10.51 10.07
N LEU A 211 12.72 9.60 10.01
CA LEU A 211 12.49 8.76 8.84
C LEU A 211 11.85 9.56 7.70
N TYR A 212 10.93 10.48 8.01
CA TYR A 212 10.40 11.41 7.01
C TYR A 212 11.47 12.37 6.47
N LEU A 213 12.36 12.88 7.33
CA LEU A 213 13.49 13.69 6.89
C LEU A 213 14.46 12.89 6.01
N LEU A 214 14.69 11.61 6.32
CA LEU A 214 15.48 10.71 5.48
C LEU A 214 14.83 10.49 4.11
N LEU A 215 13.52 10.21 4.07
CA LEU A 215 12.78 10.05 2.81
C LEU A 215 12.77 11.33 1.98
N LEU A 216 12.55 12.47 2.63
CA LEU A 216 12.58 13.77 1.98
C LEU A 216 13.96 14.09 1.43
N GLY A 217 15.02 13.90 2.22
CA GLY A 217 16.41 14.07 1.79
C GLY A 217 16.79 13.13 0.65
N GLY A 218 16.36 11.87 0.71
CA GLY A 218 16.53 10.90 -0.37
C GLY A 218 15.80 11.30 -1.64
N LEU A 219 14.58 11.83 -1.53
CA LEU A 219 13.81 12.34 -2.67
C LEU A 219 14.50 13.53 -3.33
N PHE A 220 14.94 14.52 -2.55
CA PHE A 220 15.72 15.65 -3.06
C PHE A 220 17.04 15.21 -3.71
N MET A 221 17.71 14.22 -3.11
CA MET A 221 18.94 13.65 -3.65
C MET A 221 18.69 13.01 -5.01
N ILE A 222 17.68 12.15 -5.14
CA ILE A 222 17.32 11.50 -6.41
C ILE A 222 16.92 12.55 -7.45
N CYS A 223 16.09 13.54 -7.09
CA CYS A 223 15.69 14.61 -8.01
C CYS A 223 16.87 15.48 -8.46
N GLY A 224 17.88 15.67 -7.61
CA GLY A 224 19.07 16.45 -7.92
C GLY A 224 20.05 15.71 -8.84
N PHE A 225 20.25 14.40 -8.63
CA PHE A 225 21.15 13.59 -9.45
C PHE A 225 20.50 13.08 -10.74
N PHE A 226 19.20 12.80 -10.68
CA PHE A 226 18.40 12.25 -11.77
C PHE A 226 17.15 13.12 -11.94
N PRO A 227 17.28 14.35 -12.47
CA PRO A 227 16.11 15.16 -12.76
C PRO A 227 15.27 14.52 -13.88
N VAL A 228 13.95 14.64 -13.78
CA VAL A 228 13.05 14.07 -14.78
C VAL A 228 13.09 14.90 -16.05
N GLU A 229 13.53 14.29 -17.14
CA GLU A 229 13.59 14.93 -18.45
C GLU A 229 12.19 15.01 -19.09
N LEU A 230 11.99 16.01 -19.94
CA LEU A 230 10.78 16.10 -20.77
C LEU A 230 10.94 15.23 -22.02
N GLY A 231 9.96 14.38 -22.31
CA GLY A 231 9.94 13.59 -23.54
C GLY A 231 9.78 14.44 -24.80
N ALA A 232 9.76 13.79 -25.97
CA ALA A 232 9.66 14.47 -27.25
C ALA A 232 8.31 15.19 -27.45
N ASP A 233 8.34 16.33 -28.14
CA ASP A 233 7.14 17.09 -28.52
C ASP A 233 6.24 16.26 -29.47
N PRO A 234 4.98 16.00 -29.11
CA PRO A 234 4.09 15.16 -29.91
C PRO A 234 3.76 15.76 -31.29
N ASN A 235 3.93 17.07 -31.49
CA ASN A 235 3.68 17.71 -32.79
C ASN A 235 4.87 17.60 -33.75
N ARG A 236 6.04 17.17 -33.25
CA ARG A 236 7.28 17.07 -34.02
C ARG A 236 7.79 15.65 -34.15
N ALA A 237 7.33 14.75 -33.29
CA ALA A 237 7.71 13.35 -33.31
C ALA A 237 6.72 12.53 -34.16
N ALA A 238 7.24 11.53 -34.86
CA ALA A 238 6.40 10.53 -35.50
C ALA A 238 5.85 9.57 -34.45
N PHE A 239 4.67 9.00 -34.71
CA PHE A 239 4.13 7.91 -33.89
C PHE A 239 5.15 6.78 -33.79
N SER A 240 5.52 6.41 -32.56
CA SER A 240 6.42 5.29 -32.29
C SER A 240 5.72 4.25 -31.42
N GLN A 241 5.86 2.98 -31.81
CA GLN A 241 5.38 1.86 -31.00
C GLN A 241 6.36 1.49 -29.86
N SER A 242 7.54 2.12 -29.79
CA SER A 242 8.47 1.93 -28.68
C SER A 242 8.10 2.86 -27.53
N ILE A 243 7.66 2.27 -26.43
CA ILE A 243 7.38 2.95 -25.16
C ILE A 243 8.45 2.54 -24.17
N SER A 244 8.91 3.47 -23.31
CA SER A 244 9.85 3.15 -22.25
C SER A 244 9.16 2.22 -21.24
N PHE A 245 9.87 1.18 -20.78
CA PHE A 245 9.25 0.21 -19.88
C PHE A 245 9.19 0.77 -18.46
N ASP A 246 7.99 1.20 -18.04
CA ASP A 246 7.64 1.42 -16.64
C ASP A 246 6.81 0.23 -16.12
N LEU A 247 7.41 -0.57 -15.24
CA LEU A 247 6.77 -1.74 -14.65
C LEU A 247 5.60 -1.37 -13.71
N LEU A 248 5.67 -0.24 -13.02
CA LEU A 248 4.72 0.11 -11.97
C LEU A 248 3.37 0.55 -12.54
N TYR A 249 3.39 1.34 -13.62
CA TYR A 249 2.18 1.99 -14.14
C TYR A 249 1.80 1.57 -15.57
N MET A 250 2.75 1.06 -16.36
CA MET A 250 2.57 0.85 -17.80
C MET A 250 2.63 -0.62 -18.19
N TRP A 251 2.60 -1.55 -17.23
CA TRP A 251 2.65 -2.98 -17.50
C TRP A 251 1.50 -3.49 -18.39
N PRO A 252 0.22 -3.01 -18.30
CA PRO A 252 -0.83 -3.48 -19.21
C PRO A 252 -0.58 -3.08 -20.67
N GLN A 253 -0.13 -1.84 -20.88
CA GLN A 253 0.17 -1.32 -22.21
C GLN A 253 1.45 -1.97 -22.76
N TRP A 254 2.42 -2.27 -21.91
CA TRP A 254 3.59 -3.03 -22.30
C TRP A 254 3.23 -4.44 -22.81
N LEU A 255 2.29 -5.14 -22.16
CA LEU A 255 1.80 -6.43 -22.68
C LEU A 255 1.13 -6.27 -24.04
N ALA A 256 0.30 -5.23 -24.21
CA ALA A 256 -0.31 -4.94 -25.50
C ALA A 256 0.74 -4.66 -26.60
N VAL A 257 1.80 -3.92 -26.30
CA VAL A 257 2.93 -3.69 -27.22
C VAL A 257 3.69 -4.99 -27.53
N LYS A 258 3.74 -5.94 -26.59
CA LYS A 258 4.28 -7.30 -26.82
C LYS A 258 3.35 -8.22 -27.62
N GLY A 259 2.22 -7.71 -28.11
CA GLY A 259 1.29 -8.44 -28.97
C GLY A 259 0.21 -9.23 -28.22
N TRP A 260 0.02 -8.97 -26.92
CA TRP A 260 -1.11 -9.54 -26.19
C TRP A 260 -2.42 -8.89 -26.65
N ASP A 261 -3.44 -9.71 -26.92
CA ASP A 261 -4.79 -9.22 -27.17
C ASP A 261 -5.36 -8.51 -25.93
N ALA A 262 -6.19 -7.49 -26.16
CA ALA A 262 -6.79 -6.68 -25.10
C ALA A 262 -7.61 -7.53 -24.11
N GLY A 263 -8.25 -8.59 -24.57
CA GLY A 263 -8.97 -9.54 -23.72
C GLY A 263 -8.05 -10.24 -22.72
N TRP A 264 -6.86 -10.68 -23.16
CA TRP A 264 -5.87 -11.29 -22.27
C TRP A 264 -5.27 -10.30 -21.28
N VAL A 265 -5.03 -9.06 -21.70
CA VAL A 265 -4.55 -7.99 -20.81
C VAL A 265 -5.57 -7.74 -19.69
N TRP A 266 -6.86 -7.63 -20.01
CA TRP A 266 -7.90 -7.48 -19.00
C TRP A 266 -8.11 -8.72 -18.15
N ALA A 267 -8.06 -9.92 -18.74
CA ALA A 267 -8.18 -11.17 -18.01
C ALA A 267 -7.07 -11.29 -16.94
N LEU A 268 -5.83 -10.92 -17.27
CA LEU A 268 -4.74 -10.89 -16.31
C LEU A 268 -4.95 -9.80 -15.25
N THR A 269 -5.28 -8.57 -15.66
CA THR A 269 -5.48 -7.43 -14.75
C THR A 269 -6.59 -7.69 -13.74
N LEU A 270 -7.78 -8.06 -14.22
CA LEU A 270 -8.92 -8.37 -13.37
C LEU A 270 -8.71 -9.69 -12.62
N GLY A 271 -8.03 -10.66 -13.24
CA GLY A 271 -7.67 -11.93 -12.60
C GLY A 271 -6.79 -11.73 -11.38
N VAL A 272 -5.78 -10.86 -11.44
CA VAL A 272 -4.94 -10.51 -10.28
C VAL A 272 -5.76 -9.81 -9.19
N ILE A 273 -6.60 -8.83 -9.54
CA ILE A 273 -7.45 -8.14 -8.55
C ILE A 273 -8.40 -9.12 -7.88
N VAL A 274 -9.11 -9.95 -8.65
CA VAL A 274 -10.03 -10.97 -8.14
C VAL A 274 -9.27 -11.99 -7.28
N ALA A 275 -8.09 -12.43 -7.70
CA ALA A 275 -7.26 -13.35 -6.92
C ALA A 275 -6.87 -12.73 -5.57
N LEU A 276 -6.45 -11.46 -5.54
CA LEU A 276 -6.13 -10.75 -4.30
C LEU A 276 -7.37 -10.59 -3.40
N LEU A 277 -8.53 -10.24 -3.97
CA LEU A 277 -9.78 -10.12 -3.21
C LEU A 277 -10.26 -11.47 -2.66
N TRP A 278 -10.02 -12.55 -3.40
CA TRP A 278 -10.42 -13.91 -3.03
C TRP A 278 -9.42 -14.61 -2.09
N LEU A 279 -8.17 -14.15 -2.06
CA LEU A 279 -7.07 -14.72 -1.29
C LEU A 279 -7.41 -15.02 0.19
N PRO A 280 -8.12 -14.14 0.94
CA PRO A 280 -8.46 -14.41 2.33
C PRO A 280 -9.43 -15.59 2.52
N TYR A 281 -10.23 -15.90 1.50
CA TYR A 281 -11.27 -16.93 1.53
C TYR A 281 -10.76 -18.32 1.15
N LEU A 282 -9.58 -18.41 0.52
CA LEU A 282 -8.95 -19.68 0.18
C LEU A 282 -8.47 -20.47 1.41
N HIS A 283 -8.36 -19.81 2.56
CA HIS A 283 -7.91 -20.45 3.80
C HIS A 283 -9.11 -20.86 4.65
N LYS A 284 -9.13 -22.13 5.07
CA LYS A 284 -10.13 -22.64 6.03
C LYS A 284 -10.02 -21.85 7.33
N LYS A 285 -11.16 -21.36 7.85
CA LYS A 285 -11.23 -20.69 9.16
C LYS A 285 -10.57 -21.57 10.22
N THR A 286 -9.47 -21.11 10.80
CA THR A 286 -8.81 -21.82 11.88
C THR A 286 -9.49 -21.46 13.20
N LEU A 287 -10.31 -22.40 13.68
CA LEU A 287 -10.73 -22.55 15.08
C LEU A 287 -11.73 -21.51 15.61
N ARG A 288 -13.01 -21.70 15.29
CA ARG A 288 -14.10 -21.23 16.16
C ARG A 288 -13.96 -21.93 17.53
N GLY A 289 -13.90 -21.17 18.62
CA GLY A 289 -14.01 -21.69 19.99
C GLY A 289 -12.70 -21.85 20.77
N GLN A 290 -11.55 -21.45 20.24
CA GLN A 290 -10.31 -21.36 21.00
C GLN A 290 -9.98 -19.89 21.18
N PHE A 291 -10.23 -19.35 22.38
CA PHE A 291 -9.94 -17.95 22.70
C PHE A 291 -8.79 -17.89 23.68
N ALA A 292 -8.10 -16.76 23.71
CA ALA A 292 -7.15 -16.49 24.78
C ALA A 292 -7.89 -16.54 26.13
N HIS A 293 -7.36 -17.28 27.10
CA HIS A 293 -7.87 -17.31 28.46
C HIS A 293 -6.85 -16.68 29.40
N VAL A 294 -7.34 -15.97 30.41
CA VAL A 294 -6.49 -15.29 31.40
C VAL A 294 -6.41 -16.14 32.66
N LYS A 295 -5.20 -16.53 33.06
CA LYS A 295 -4.89 -17.09 34.37
C LYS A 295 -4.88 -15.95 35.39
N PHE A 296 -6.00 -15.77 36.10
CA PHE A 296 -6.19 -14.64 37.01
C PHE A 296 -5.14 -14.59 38.13
N GLU A 297 -4.68 -15.74 38.61
CA GLU A 297 -3.58 -15.88 39.59
C GLU A 297 -2.27 -15.23 39.14
N ASN A 298 -1.97 -15.25 37.84
CA ASN A 298 -0.73 -14.73 37.27
C ASN A 298 -0.89 -13.30 36.72
N CYS A 299 -2.13 -12.80 36.61
CA CYS A 299 -2.39 -11.48 36.04
C CYS A 299 -1.96 -10.39 37.02
N THR A 300 -1.15 -9.42 36.57
CA THR A 300 -0.67 -8.30 37.40
C THR A 300 -1.39 -6.99 37.09
N GLY A 301 -2.32 -6.97 36.13
CA GLY A 301 -3.06 -5.77 35.76
C GLY A 301 -2.27 -4.70 34.98
N CYS A 302 -1.08 -5.04 34.43
CA CYS A 302 -0.18 -4.09 33.76
C CYS A 302 -0.65 -3.54 32.41
N SER A 303 -1.84 -3.95 31.92
CA SER A 303 -2.49 -3.55 30.67
C SER A 303 -1.71 -3.73 29.35
N LEU A 304 -0.51 -4.33 29.36
CA LEU A 304 0.27 -4.52 28.13
C LEU A 304 -0.46 -5.40 27.10
N CYS A 305 -1.07 -6.50 27.55
CA CYS A 305 -1.90 -7.35 26.71
C CYS A 305 -3.12 -6.64 26.13
N TYR A 306 -3.75 -5.75 26.91
CA TYR A 306 -4.83 -4.86 26.45
C TYR A 306 -4.32 -3.94 25.36
N HIS A 307 -3.12 -3.37 25.53
CA HIS A 307 -2.58 -2.46 24.54
C HIS A 307 -2.18 -3.15 23.23
N ASP A 308 -1.68 -4.37 23.33
CA ASP A 308 -1.20 -5.15 22.19
C ASP A 308 -2.30 -5.97 21.49
N CYS A 309 -3.51 -6.04 22.06
CA CYS A 309 -4.64 -6.76 21.46
C CYS A 309 -5.21 -5.97 20.27
N PRO A 310 -5.00 -6.42 19.01
CA PRO A 310 -5.44 -5.65 17.85
C PRO A 310 -6.95 -5.81 17.57
N TYR A 311 -7.66 -6.61 18.35
CA TYR A 311 -9.09 -6.86 18.20
C TYR A 311 -9.91 -6.25 19.33
N GLU A 312 -9.27 -5.51 20.25
CA GLU A 312 -9.90 -4.99 21.47
C GLU A 312 -10.68 -6.07 22.21
N ALA A 313 -10.14 -7.29 22.14
CA ALA A 313 -10.72 -8.48 22.76
C ALA A 313 -10.28 -8.65 24.21
N ILE A 314 -9.49 -7.73 24.74
CA ILE A 314 -9.09 -7.72 26.14
C ILE A 314 -9.63 -6.43 26.73
N GLU A 315 -10.27 -6.53 27.88
CA GLU A 315 -10.72 -5.40 28.68
C GLU A 315 -10.01 -5.45 30.04
N MET A 316 -9.71 -4.28 30.58
CA MET A 316 -9.13 -4.16 31.92
C MET A 316 -10.25 -3.83 32.90
N VAL A 317 -10.66 -4.81 33.69
CA VAL A 317 -11.70 -4.65 34.72
C VAL A 317 -11.06 -4.45 36.09
N ASP A 318 -11.81 -3.84 37.01
CA ASP A 318 -11.39 -3.76 38.40
C ASP A 318 -11.40 -5.15 39.04
N ARG A 319 -10.43 -5.36 39.93
CA ARG A 319 -10.17 -6.65 40.55
C ARG A 319 -10.68 -6.64 41.98
N ASP A 320 -11.57 -7.57 42.30
CA ASP A 320 -12.24 -7.68 43.62
C ASP A 320 -11.61 -8.75 44.53
N ASP A 321 -10.40 -9.22 44.23
CA ASP A 321 -9.71 -10.23 45.05
C ASP A 321 -8.66 -9.62 46.00
N ASP A 322 -8.21 -10.43 46.96
CA ASP A 322 -7.32 -10.01 48.06
C ASP A 322 -5.85 -9.82 47.61
N THR A 323 -5.63 -9.51 46.33
CA THR A 323 -4.29 -9.31 45.76
C THR A 323 -3.88 -7.84 45.77
N ARG A 324 -2.57 -7.59 45.71
CA ARG A 324 -2.01 -6.23 45.60
C ARG A 324 -2.33 -5.51 44.28
N PHE A 325 -2.96 -6.18 43.31
CA PHE A 325 -3.19 -5.65 41.97
C PHE A 325 -4.65 -5.21 41.83
N LYS A 326 -4.88 -3.99 41.34
CA LYS A 326 -6.24 -3.40 41.28
C LYS A 326 -7.01 -3.72 40.00
N ARG A 327 -6.32 -4.23 38.97
CA ARG A 327 -6.91 -4.46 37.63
C ARG A 327 -6.65 -5.87 37.15
N LEU A 328 -7.58 -6.40 36.38
CA LEU A 328 -7.57 -7.74 35.81
C LEU A 328 -7.84 -7.66 34.31
N ALA A 329 -7.11 -8.43 33.51
CA ALA A 329 -7.42 -8.59 32.10
C ALA A 329 -8.54 -9.63 31.94
N VAL A 330 -9.59 -9.29 31.19
CA VAL A 330 -10.67 -10.21 30.82
C VAL A 330 -10.74 -10.26 29.30
N VAL A 331 -10.85 -11.47 28.74
CA VAL A 331 -10.91 -11.65 27.28
C VAL A 331 -12.38 -11.76 26.84
N ASP A 332 -12.80 -10.88 25.94
CA ASP A 332 -14.06 -10.98 25.20
C ASP A 332 -13.91 -12.03 24.09
N ALA A 333 -14.49 -13.21 24.34
CA ALA A 333 -14.53 -14.32 23.38
C ALA A 333 -15.19 -13.93 22.04
N GLY A 334 -16.14 -12.99 22.03
CA GLY A 334 -16.79 -12.52 20.81
C GLY A 334 -15.88 -11.69 19.89
N ARG A 335 -14.83 -11.09 20.45
CA ARG A 335 -13.83 -10.29 19.73
C ARG A 335 -12.50 -11.01 19.54
N CYS A 336 -12.23 -12.05 20.32
CA CYS A 336 -10.94 -12.74 20.32
C CYS A 336 -10.74 -13.57 19.05
N SER A 337 -9.61 -13.33 18.39
CA SER A 337 -9.21 -14.01 17.14
C SER A 337 -8.17 -15.10 17.31
N ASN A 338 -7.80 -15.41 18.55
CA ASN A 338 -6.78 -16.41 18.85
C ASN A 338 -5.39 -16.13 18.24
N CYS A 339 -5.06 -14.87 17.94
CA CYS A 339 -3.81 -14.51 17.25
C CYS A 339 -2.52 -14.66 18.08
N GLY A 340 -2.61 -14.83 19.41
CA GLY A 340 -1.45 -15.05 20.30
C GLY A 340 -0.56 -13.85 20.60
N LEU A 341 -0.87 -12.65 20.12
CA LEU A 341 -0.10 -11.44 20.44
C LEU A 341 -0.08 -11.15 21.94
N CYS A 342 -1.23 -11.30 22.60
CA CYS A 342 -1.40 -11.11 24.03
C CYS A 342 -0.60 -12.11 24.89
N VAL A 343 -0.40 -13.34 24.40
CA VAL A 343 0.46 -14.35 25.06
C VAL A 343 1.92 -13.90 25.02
N GLY A 344 2.40 -13.42 23.87
CA GLY A 344 3.77 -12.91 23.72
C GLY A 344 4.04 -11.62 24.49
N ALA A 345 3.02 -10.76 24.64
CA ALA A 345 3.10 -9.53 25.42
C ALA A 345 3.11 -9.78 26.94
N CYS A 346 2.55 -10.91 27.40
CA CYS A 346 2.40 -11.18 28.82
C CYS A 346 3.67 -11.77 29.44
N ALA A 347 4.54 -10.91 30.01
CA ALA A 347 5.75 -11.35 30.72
C ALA A 347 5.47 -12.28 31.91
N PHE A 348 4.25 -12.20 32.47
CA PHE A 348 3.82 -12.98 33.64
C PHE A 348 3.12 -14.29 33.27
N LYS A 349 3.03 -14.64 31.98
CA LYS A 349 2.34 -15.87 31.50
C LYS A 349 0.91 -15.99 32.03
N ALA A 350 0.25 -14.83 32.16
CA ALA A 350 -1.13 -14.74 32.61
C ALA A 350 -2.13 -14.96 31.48
N ILE A 351 -1.70 -15.04 30.22
CA ILE A 351 -2.58 -15.26 29.07
C ILE A 351 -2.07 -16.46 28.30
N GLU A 352 -2.99 -17.36 27.97
CA GLU A 352 -2.72 -18.58 27.25
C GLU A 352 -3.74 -18.81 26.14
N ILE A 353 -3.39 -19.67 25.20
CA ILE A 353 -4.24 -20.08 24.09
C ILE A 353 -4.19 -21.62 24.03
N PRO A 354 -5.32 -22.32 23.79
CA PRO A 354 -5.40 -23.79 23.77
C PRO A 354 -4.47 -24.57 22.81
N ARG A 355 -3.64 -23.88 22.01
CA ARG A 355 -2.63 -24.47 21.10
C ARG A 355 -1.22 -23.91 21.30
N ARG A 356 -1.04 -23.02 22.28
CA ARG A 356 0.22 -22.37 22.63
C ARG A 356 0.23 -22.14 24.14
N GLU A 357 0.09 -23.22 24.91
CA GLU A 357 0.25 -23.10 26.35
C GLU A 357 1.70 -22.77 26.67
N SER A 358 1.90 -22.01 27.75
CA SER A 358 3.24 -21.59 28.16
C SER A 358 4.15 -22.80 28.46
N ALA A 359 3.56 -23.92 28.86
CA ALA A 359 4.25 -25.19 29.09
C ALA A 359 4.76 -25.79 27.77
N ASP A 360 3.90 -25.92 26.75
CA ASP A 360 4.25 -26.46 25.44
C ASP A 360 5.35 -25.65 24.76
N VAL A 361 5.26 -24.31 24.82
CA VAL A 361 6.27 -23.41 24.24
C VAL A 361 7.61 -23.53 24.96
N LEU A 362 7.60 -23.69 26.30
CA LEU A 362 8.83 -23.92 27.07
C LEU A 362 9.46 -25.28 26.76
N GLU A 363 8.63 -26.30 26.53
CA GLU A 363 9.07 -27.63 26.12
C GLU A 363 9.74 -27.56 24.75
N GLU A 364 9.12 -26.91 23.76
CA GLU A 364 9.69 -26.69 22.43
C GLU A 364 11.01 -25.92 22.48
N ILE A 365 11.10 -24.86 23.30
CA ILE A 365 12.35 -24.10 23.48
C ILE A 365 13.44 -24.98 24.11
N LYS A 366 13.11 -25.78 25.12
CA LYS A 366 14.08 -26.70 25.75
C LYS A 366 14.59 -27.74 24.75
N VAL A 367 13.69 -28.33 23.95
CA VAL A 367 14.05 -29.29 22.89
C VAL A 367 14.95 -28.62 21.84
N ALA A 368 14.60 -27.42 21.39
CA ALA A 368 15.39 -26.67 20.41
C ALA A 368 16.79 -26.30 20.94
N LEU A 369 16.89 -25.85 22.20
CA LEU A 369 18.16 -25.53 22.84
C LEU A 369 19.05 -26.78 23.00
N ALA A 370 18.46 -27.92 23.34
CA ALA A 370 19.17 -29.20 23.43
C ALA A 370 19.75 -29.66 22.08
N THR A 371 19.04 -29.42 20.97
CA THR A 371 19.52 -29.73 19.61
C THR A 371 20.60 -28.77 19.08
N THR A 372 20.73 -27.57 19.63
CA THR A 372 21.80 -26.61 19.25
C THR A 372 23.08 -26.77 20.07
N SER A 373 23.06 -27.57 21.14
CA SER A 373 24.23 -27.89 21.98
C SER A 373 24.97 -29.18 21.59
N SER A 374 24.53 -29.83 20.50
CA SER A 374 25.21 -30.95 19.84
C SER A 374 25.68 -30.51 18.45
#